data_AF-A0A8H4U4E1-F1
#
_entry.id   AF-A0A8H4U4E1-F1
#
_cell.length_a   1.000
_cell.length_b   1.000
_cell.length_c   1.000
_cell.angle_alpha   90.00
_cell.angle_beta   90.00
_cell.angle_gamma   90.00
#
_symmetry.space_group_name_H-M   'P 1'
#
loop_
_entity.id
_entity.type
_entity.pdbx_description
1 polymer ?
#
loop_
_entity_poly.entity_id
_entity_poly.type
_entity_poly.pdbx_seq_one_letter_code
_entity_poly.pdbx_strand_id
1 'polypeptide(L)'
;MDEGRFDPFNRGPGTPSSADQSQDSTNSSSAPDQDANSSNLVTNDQPLIGPSASSVVRTPHEANWTGSMNAPEVPNRQLRQIVWREVFNNKPFSPPSCGPFEIMLPAWLDFYRLVYGDNGSLITCINNEIISPSLMISWLSENNGARALVVGFRTDMNIQYTHPGVQHSLRELWSQVVGWAENYAYKGKTRALATHLGLIQVEQLNKSLSDRLRLPMEGGSFEQAYQATQQGRQAKRQNLSENDTASIKRQRVEE
;
A
#
# COMPACT_ATOMS: atom_id res chain seq x y z
N MET A 1 27.43 -61.62 -14.27
CA MET A 1 26.04 -61.83 -13.84
C MET A 1 25.95 -61.12 -12.49
N ASP A 2 25.36 -59.94 -12.34
CA ASP A 2 24.07 -59.48 -12.82
C ASP A 2 24.07 -57.93 -12.93
N GLU A 3 23.29 -57.38 -13.87
CA GLU A 3 23.26 -55.96 -14.25
C GLU A 3 22.18 -55.18 -13.48
N GLY A 4 22.49 -53.94 -13.09
CA GLY A 4 21.55 -53.02 -12.44
C GLY A 4 21.83 -51.56 -12.77
N ARG A 5 21.73 -51.23 -14.06
CA ARG A 5 21.93 -49.91 -14.65
C ARG A 5 20.61 -49.14 -14.68
N PHE A 6 20.55 -47.98 -14.04
CA PHE A 6 19.47 -47.00 -14.18
C PHE A 6 20.08 -45.65 -14.61
N ASP A 7 19.92 -45.32 -15.89
CA ASP A 7 20.25 -44.00 -16.44
C ASP A 7 18.96 -43.17 -16.60
N PRO A 8 18.93 -41.89 -16.16
CA PRO A 8 17.73 -41.07 -16.14
C PRO A 8 17.75 -40.00 -17.24
N PHE A 9 17.55 -40.34 -18.51
CA PHE A 9 17.29 -39.34 -19.56
C PHE A 9 16.47 -39.93 -20.71
N ASN A 10 15.19 -39.60 -20.78
CA ASN A 10 14.42 -39.73 -22.02
C ASN A 10 13.56 -38.47 -22.22
N ARG A 11 14.15 -37.47 -22.89
CA ARG A 11 13.42 -36.35 -23.50
C ARG A 11 13.08 -36.77 -24.93
N GLY A 12 11.81 -36.99 -25.21
CA GLY A 12 11.30 -37.06 -26.58
C GLY A 12 11.06 -35.65 -27.15
N PRO A 13 11.37 -35.40 -28.44
CA PRO A 13 11.04 -34.15 -29.12
C PRO A 13 9.62 -34.25 -29.72
N GLY A 14 8.71 -33.39 -29.28
CA GLY A 14 7.41 -33.17 -29.94
C GLY A 14 7.54 -32.11 -31.02
N THR A 15 7.48 -32.52 -32.28
CA THR A 15 7.44 -31.68 -33.48
C THR A 15 6.10 -30.95 -33.65
N PRO A 16 6.07 -29.84 -34.40
CA PRO A 16 4.90 -28.97 -34.56
C PRO A 16 3.92 -29.51 -35.62
N SER A 17 2.62 -29.34 -35.37
CA SER A 17 1.56 -29.60 -36.35
C SER A 17 1.13 -28.27 -36.99
N SER A 18 1.39 -28.16 -38.30
CA SER A 18 0.84 -27.14 -39.20
C SER A 18 -0.28 -27.76 -40.03
N ALA A 19 -1.46 -27.13 -40.01
CA ALA A 19 -2.55 -27.12 -40.98
C ALA A 19 -3.59 -26.14 -40.39
N ASP A 20 -4.32 -25.28 -41.09
CA ASP A 20 -4.64 -25.23 -42.50
C ASP A 20 -5.10 -23.81 -42.85
N GLN A 21 -4.93 -23.45 -44.12
CA GLN A 21 -5.39 -22.20 -44.73
C GLN A 21 -6.89 -22.30 -45.03
N SER A 22 -7.62 -21.19 -44.89
CA SER A 22 -8.80 -20.90 -45.71
C SER A 22 -8.98 -19.39 -45.81
N GLN A 23 -8.51 -18.86 -46.94
CA GLN A 23 -8.98 -17.61 -47.50
C GLN A 23 -10.34 -17.90 -48.14
N ASP A 24 -11.31 -17.02 -47.94
CA ASP A 24 -12.36 -16.86 -48.94
C ASP A 24 -12.71 -15.38 -49.14
N SER A 25 -13.04 -15.11 -50.39
CA SER A 25 -12.89 -13.85 -51.09
C SER A 25 -14.16 -13.00 -51.06
N THR A 26 -13.95 -11.69 -51.19
CA THR A 26 -14.73 -10.73 -51.98
C THR A 26 -16.26 -10.91 -52.08
N ASN A 27 -16.99 -9.88 -51.66
CA ASN A 27 -18.10 -9.42 -52.49
C ASN A 27 -18.27 -7.89 -52.46
N SER A 28 -18.33 -7.35 -53.68
CA SER A 28 -18.48 -5.94 -54.06
C SER A 28 -19.93 -5.46 -53.98
N SER A 29 -20.10 -4.16 -54.27
CA SER A 29 -21.32 -3.48 -54.76
C SER A 29 -22.30 -3.01 -53.68
N SER A 30 -22.86 -1.79 -53.68
CA SER A 30 -22.83 -0.64 -54.60
C SER A 30 -23.36 0.59 -53.85
N ALA A 31 -22.96 1.79 -54.27
CA ALA A 31 -23.71 3.03 -54.06
C ALA A 31 -25.02 3.01 -54.88
N PRO A 32 -26.00 3.89 -54.57
CA PRO A 32 -26.01 5.15 -55.32
C PRO A 32 -26.39 6.39 -54.49
N ASP A 33 -25.97 7.53 -55.04
CA ASP A 33 -26.43 8.89 -54.75
C ASP A 33 -27.97 9.02 -54.83
N GLN A 34 -28.53 10.00 -54.10
CA GLN A 34 -29.41 11.02 -54.69
C GLN A 34 -29.78 12.14 -53.69
N ASP A 35 -29.36 13.35 -54.06
CA ASP A 35 -30.14 14.59 -54.19
C ASP A 35 -30.89 15.22 -52.99
N ALA A 36 -30.37 16.38 -52.62
CA ALA A 36 -31.03 17.69 -52.61
C ALA A 36 -32.44 17.82 -52.00
N ASN A 37 -32.54 18.66 -50.94
CA ASN A 37 -33.45 19.81 -51.03
C ASN A 37 -33.06 20.98 -50.13
N SER A 38 -33.34 22.18 -50.63
CA SER A 38 -32.92 23.50 -50.19
C SER A 38 -33.86 24.17 -49.18
N SER A 39 -33.38 25.31 -48.64
CA SER A 39 -34.17 26.50 -48.22
C SER A 39 -34.71 26.45 -46.78
N ASN A 40 -34.68 27.50 -45.92
CA ASN A 40 -34.62 28.96 -46.10
C ASN A 40 -34.21 29.65 -44.78
N LEU A 41 -33.72 30.88 -44.92
CA LEU A 41 -33.51 31.88 -43.86
C LEU A 41 -34.76 32.12 -43.00
N VAL A 42 -34.60 32.53 -41.74
CA VAL A 42 -35.12 33.82 -41.20
C VAL A 42 -34.42 34.17 -39.87
N THR A 43 -33.97 35.41 -39.84
CA THR A 43 -33.44 36.28 -38.76
C THR A 43 -34.10 36.19 -37.39
N ASN A 44 -33.29 36.34 -36.34
CA ASN A 44 -33.65 37.21 -35.22
C ASN A 44 -32.39 37.80 -34.55
N ASP A 45 -32.21 39.10 -34.75
CA ASP A 45 -31.20 39.92 -34.08
C ASP A 45 -31.75 40.53 -32.79
N GLN A 46 -30.87 40.54 -31.77
CA GLN A 46 -30.80 41.44 -30.60
C GLN A 46 -31.75 41.26 -29.39
N PRO A 47 -31.40 41.81 -28.19
CA PRO A 47 -30.08 41.89 -27.51
C PRO A 47 -30.18 41.61 -25.97
N LEU A 48 -29.04 41.69 -25.26
CA LEU A 48 -28.81 42.02 -23.82
C LEU A 48 -28.02 41.00 -22.96
N ILE A 49 -26.79 41.43 -22.63
CA ILE A 49 -26.14 41.45 -21.31
C ILE A 49 -25.94 40.11 -20.57
N GLY A 50 -24.68 39.69 -20.52
CA GLY A 50 -24.11 38.97 -19.38
C GLY A 50 -22.60 39.21 -19.34
N PRO A 51 -21.99 39.53 -18.18
CA PRO A 51 -20.53 39.53 -18.09
C PRO A 51 -20.08 38.11 -18.43
N SER A 52 -19.27 37.97 -19.48
CA SER A 52 -18.56 36.74 -19.78
C SER A 52 -17.68 36.43 -18.58
N ALA A 53 -18.20 35.63 -17.66
CA ALA A 53 -17.36 34.75 -16.88
C ALA A 53 -16.71 33.84 -17.92
N SER A 54 -15.52 34.23 -18.39
CA SER A 54 -14.57 33.30 -18.96
C SER A 54 -14.41 32.20 -17.92
N SER A 55 -15.21 31.15 -18.10
CA SER A 55 -14.98 29.87 -17.48
C SER A 55 -13.67 29.43 -18.09
N VAL A 56 -12.58 29.84 -17.44
CA VAL A 56 -11.27 29.25 -17.64
C VAL A 56 -11.48 27.81 -17.24
N VAL A 57 -11.82 26.99 -18.24
CA VAL A 57 -11.54 25.57 -18.23
C VAL A 57 -10.05 25.51 -17.95
N ARG A 58 -9.71 25.37 -16.67
CA ARG A 58 -8.36 25.01 -16.27
C ARG A 58 -8.15 23.64 -16.89
N THR A 59 -7.50 23.64 -18.05
CA THR A 59 -6.89 22.45 -18.58
C THR A 59 -6.08 21.82 -17.45
N PRO A 60 -6.14 20.48 -17.29
CA PRO A 60 -5.32 19.79 -16.32
C PRO A 60 -3.88 20.27 -16.51
N HIS A 61 -3.40 20.88 -15.44
CA HIS A 61 -2.12 21.51 -15.24
C HIS A 61 -1.00 20.83 -16.06
N GLU A 62 -0.72 21.33 -17.27
CA GLU A 62 0.65 21.38 -17.78
C GLU A 62 1.40 22.37 -16.89
N ALA A 63 1.67 21.97 -15.65
CA ALA A 63 2.72 22.60 -14.89
C ALA A 63 3.98 22.44 -15.74
N ASN A 64 4.66 23.55 -16.02
CA ASN A 64 6.00 23.56 -16.58
C ASN A 64 6.92 22.66 -15.74
N TRP A 65 7.05 21.39 -16.12
CA TRP A 65 7.94 20.42 -15.50
C TRP A 65 9.35 20.62 -16.06
N THR A 66 10.12 21.52 -15.47
CA THR A 66 11.57 21.67 -15.79
C THR A 66 12.46 20.92 -14.80
N GLY A 67 11.89 20.31 -13.75
CA GLY A 67 12.61 19.44 -12.82
C GLY A 67 12.57 18.00 -13.31
N SER A 68 13.71 17.48 -13.78
CA SER A 68 13.85 16.06 -14.10
C SER A 68 13.59 15.24 -12.83
N MET A 69 12.46 14.54 -12.76
CA MET A 69 12.31 13.42 -11.82
C MET A 69 13.33 12.38 -12.27
N ASN A 70 14.49 12.34 -11.61
CA ASN A 70 15.47 11.29 -11.87
C ASN A 70 14.75 9.95 -11.72
N ALA A 71 14.78 9.14 -12.77
CA ALA A 71 14.13 7.83 -12.75
C ALA A 71 14.66 7.06 -11.54
N PRO A 72 13.79 6.67 -10.59
CA PRO A 72 14.24 6.06 -9.35
C PRO A 72 14.80 4.67 -9.64
N GLU A 73 15.66 4.19 -8.75
CA GLU A 73 16.01 2.79 -8.77
C GLU A 73 14.76 1.95 -8.50
N VAL A 74 14.52 0.96 -9.36
CA VAL A 74 13.32 0.12 -9.30
C VAL A 74 13.67 -1.21 -8.63
N PRO A 75 12.89 -1.67 -7.64
CA PRO A 75 13.11 -2.95 -6.99
C PRO A 75 13.21 -4.11 -7.98
N ASN A 76 14.18 -5.00 -7.74
CA ASN A 76 14.48 -6.12 -8.63
C ASN A 76 13.22 -6.98 -8.90
N ARG A 77 12.81 -7.00 -10.17
CA ARG A 77 11.59 -7.70 -10.62
C ARG A 77 11.66 -9.21 -10.44
N GLN A 78 12.83 -9.83 -10.62
CA GLN A 78 12.99 -11.28 -10.47
C GLN A 78 12.78 -11.71 -9.01
N LEU A 79 13.33 -10.96 -8.05
CA LEU A 79 13.12 -11.21 -6.62
C LEU A 79 11.65 -11.06 -6.23
N ARG A 80 11.00 -9.99 -6.70
CA ARG A 80 9.55 -9.79 -6.54
C ARG A 80 8.75 -10.97 -7.09
N GLN A 81 9.12 -11.48 -8.27
CA GLN A 81 8.44 -12.63 -8.89
C GLN A 81 8.62 -13.93 -8.09
N ILE A 82 9.80 -14.17 -7.51
CA ILE A 82 10.05 -15.33 -6.65
C ILE A 82 9.08 -15.31 -5.47
N VAL A 83 9.05 -14.20 -4.72
CA VAL A 83 8.17 -14.06 -3.56
C VAL A 83 6.70 -14.06 -3.95
N TRP A 84 6.34 -13.47 -5.09
CA TRP A 84 4.96 -13.54 -5.60
C TRP A 84 4.50 -14.98 -5.82
N ARG A 85 5.35 -15.82 -6.42
CA ARG A 85 5.02 -17.24 -6.64
C ARG A 85 4.85 -17.99 -5.33
N GLU A 86 5.70 -17.72 -4.35
CA GLU A 86 5.64 -18.37 -3.03
C GLU A 86 4.40 -17.94 -2.24
N VAL A 87 4.06 -16.64 -2.26
CA VAL A 87 2.98 -16.07 -1.45
C VAL A 87 1.61 -16.28 -2.10
N PHE A 88 1.52 -16.16 -3.42
CA PHE A 88 0.26 -16.18 -4.17
C PHE A 88 0.10 -17.40 -5.07
N ASN A 89 0.98 -18.41 -4.96
CA ASN A 89 0.95 -19.64 -5.78
C ASN A 89 0.89 -19.34 -7.29
N ASN A 90 1.63 -18.32 -7.73
CA ASN A 90 1.67 -17.88 -9.14
C ASN A 90 0.30 -17.55 -9.74
N LYS A 91 -0.66 -17.12 -8.92
CA LYS A 91 -1.96 -16.63 -9.40
C LYS A 91 -1.76 -15.49 -10.41
N PRO A 92 -2.63 -15.41 -11.45
CA PRO A 92 -2.59 -14.31 -12.40
C PRO A 92 -2.85 -12.98 -11.71
N PHE A 93 -2.31 -11.91 -12.27
CA PHE A 93 -2.54 -10.56 -11.77
C PHE A 93 -3.96 -10.11 -12.12
N SER A 94 -4.65 -9.53 -11.14
CA SER A 94 -5.93 -8.87 -11.34
C SER A 94 -5.76 -7.35 -11.19
N PRO A 95 -6.42 -6.53 -12.04
CA PRO A 95 -6.43 -5.09 -11.86
C PRO A 95 -6.80 -4.71 -10.41
N PRO A 96 -6.12 -3.70 -9.82
CA PRO A 96 -5.16 -2.80 -10.46
C PRO A 96 -3.72 -3.34 -10.52
N SER A 97 -3.48 -4.57 -10.04
CA SER A 97 -2.18 -5.22 -10.11
C SER A 97 -1.83 -5.59 -11.55
N CYS A 98 -0.65 -5.19 -12.02
CA CYS A 98 -0.17 -5.46 -13.38
C CYS A 98 1.15 -6.24 -13.42
N GLY A 99 1.67 -6.64 -12.26
CA GLY A 99 2.90 -7.40 -12.11
C GLY A 99 3.15 -7.80 -10.66
N PRO A 100 4.26 -8.51 -10.38
CA PRO A 100 4.55 -9.01 -9.04
C PRO A 100 4.83 -7.84 -8.09
N PHE A 101 3.88 -7.47 -7.24
CA PHE A 101 3.95 -6.27 -6.40
C PHE A 101 4.05 -4.97 -7.22
N GLU A 102 3.25 -4.88 -8.28
CA GLU A 102 3.18 -3.72 -9.18
C GLU A 102 1.74 -3.29 -9.42
N ILE A 103 1.42 -2.02 -9.17
CA ILE A 103 0.09 -1.43 -9.35
C ILE A 103 0.14 -0.41 -10.47
N MET A 104 -0.76 -0.56 -11.44
CA MET A 104 -0.96 0.47 -12.46
C MET A 104 -1.54 1.73 -11.82
N LEU A 105 -1.01 2.89 -12.15
CA LEU A 105 -1.58 4.16 -11.68
C LEU A 105 -2.67 4.63 -12.64
N PRO A 106 -3.78 5.19 -12.14
CA PRO A 106 -4.74 5.87 -12.99
C PRO A 106 -4.10 7.07 -13.69
N ALA A 107 -4.40 7.28 -14.98
CA ALA A 107 -3.83 8.38 -15.77
C ALA A 107 -4.16 9.78 -15.23
N TRP A 108 -5.27 9.90 -14.49
CA TRP A 108 -5.71 11.15 -13.85
C TRP A 108 -5.15 11.33 -12.42
N LEU A 109 -4.31 10.41 -11.93
CA LEU A 109 -3.74 10.54 -10.60
C LEU A 109 -2.71 11.67 -10.57
N ASP A 110 -2.86 12.60 -9.63
CA ASP A 110 -1.83 13.57 -9.31
C ASP A 110 -0.69 12.89 -8.54
N PHE A 111 0.19 12.20 -9.28
CA PHE A 111 1.30 11.44 -8.72
C PHE A 111 2.23 12.32 -7.87
N TYR A 112 2.44 13.56 -8.31
CA TYR A 112 3.31 14.50 -7.62
C TYR A 112 2.78 14.80 -6.22
N ARG A 113 1.52 15.20 -6.09
CA ARG A 113 0.95 15.56 -4.78
C ARG A 113 0.64 14.36 -3.91
N LEU A 114 0.31 13.21 -4.50
CA LEU A 114 -0.21 12.06 -3.77
C LEU A 114 0.84 11.00 -3.45
N VAL A 115 1.97 10.97 -4.16
CA VAL A 115 3.02 9.96 -3.95
C VAL A 115 4.41 10.59 -3.81
N TYR A 116 4.82 11.40 -4.78
CA TYR A 116 6.21 11.88 -4.86
C TYR A 116 6.51 12.95 -3.81
N GLY A 117 5.64 13.94 -3.69
CA GLY A 117 5.82 15.13 -2.85
C GLY A 117 6.76 16.16 -3.44
N ASP A 118 6.82 17.33 -2.81
CA ASP A 118 7.75 18.37 -3.22
C ASP A 118 9.20 17.88 -3.13
N ASN A 119 9.92 17.93 -4.25
CA ASN A 119 11.28 17.40 -4.39
C ASN A 119 11.46 15.95 -3.89
N GLY A 120 10.42 15.10 -3.99
CA GLY A 120 10.48 13.71 -3.56
C GLY A 120 10.26 13.51 -2.05
N SER A 121 9.90 14.56 -1.31
CA SER A 121 9.75 14.51 0.16
C SER A 121 8.81 13.41 0.67
N LEU A 122 7.68 13.18 0.02
CA LEU A 122 6.72 12.15 0.44
C LEU A 122 7.28 10.75 0.22
N ILE A 123 7.89 10.49 -0.94
CA ILE A 123 8.44 9.16 -1.22
C ILE A 123 9.68 8.88 -0.37
N THR A 124 10.50 9.89 -0.09
CA THR A 124 11.62 9.79 0.85
C THR A 124 11.14 9.49 2.27
N CYS A 125 10.11 10.20 2.77
CA CYS A 125 9.51 9.92 4.07
C CYS A 125 8.96 8.49 4.15
N ILE A 126 8.22 8.04 3.13
CA ILE A 126 7.72 6.66 3.05
C ILE A 126 8.86 5.67 3.20
N ASN A 127 9.91 5.79 2.38
CA ASN A 127 10.98 4.80 2.29
C ASN A 127 11.96 4.82 3.47
N ASN A 128 12.06 5.92 4.20
CA ASN A 128 13.03 6.07 5.29
C ASN A 128 12.40 6.02 6.69
N GLU A 129 11.13 6.40 6.83
CA GLU A 129 10.50 6.60 8.15
C GLU A 129 9.28 5.72 8.38
N ILE A 130 8.49 5.42 7.33
CA ILE A 130 7.19 4.76 7.50
C ILE A 130 7.29 3.24 7.32
N ILE A 131 7.97 2.78 6.28
CA ILE A 131 8.02 1.35 5.94
C ILE A 131 9.24 0.65 6.55
N SER A 132 9.23 -0.68 6.52
CA SER A 132 10.38 -1.50 6.94
C SER A 132 11.67 -1.08 6.21
N PRO A 133 12.82 -0.95 6.90
CA PRO A 133 14.10 -0.62 6.27
C PRO A 133 14.56 -1.59 5.18
N SER A 134 14.02 -2.80 5.14
CA SER A 134 14.33 -3.80 4.08
C SER A 134 13.51 -3.61 2.80
N LEU A 135 12.54 -2.70 2.79
CA LEU A 135 11.59 -2.51 1.70
C LEU A 135 11.71 -1.10 1.13
N MET A 136 11.23 -0.94 -0.10
CA MET A 136 11.06 0.35 -0.74
C MET A 136 9.84 0.36 -1.65
N ILE A 137 9.27 1.55 -1.80
CA ILE A 137 8.31 1.91 -2.83
C ILE A 137 9.04 2.77 -3.87
N SER A 138 8.84 2.42 -5.13
CA SER A 138 9.36 3.13 -6.30
C SER A 138 8.28 3.19 -7.38
N TRP A 139 8.60 3.71 -8.55
CA TRP A 139 7.68 3.74 -9.68
C TRP A 139 8.37 3.44 -11.00
N LEU A 140 7.59 2.91 -11.93
CA LEU A 140 7.98 2.84 -13.34
C LEU A 140 7.55 4.12 -14.03
N SER A 141 8.45 4.70 -14.82
CA SER A 141 8.17 5.87 -15.64
C SER A 141 7.87 5.48 -17.08
N GLU A 142 6.90 6.17 -17.69
CA GLU A 142 6.59 6.08 -19.13
C GLU A 142 6.18 7.48 -19.62
N ASN A 143 6.69 7.92 -20.77
CA ASN A 143 6.35 9.21 -21.39
C ASN A 143 6.42 10.41 -20.42
N ASN A 144 7.50 10.51 -19.63
CA ASN A 144 7.73 11.54 -18.61
C ASN A 144 6.74 11.55 -17.42
N GLY A 145 5.90 10.52 -17.26
CA GLY A 145 4.99 10.35 -16.12
C GLY A 145 5.24 9.04 -15.36
N ALA A 146 4.72 8.95 -14.14
CA ALA A 146 4.69 7.70 -13.39
C ALA A 146 3.54 6.82 -13.89
N ARG A 147 3.88 5.63 -14.41
CA ARG A 147 2.93 4.66 -14.94
C ARG A 147 2.43 3.70 -13.86
N ALA A 148 3.34 3.21 -13.03
CA ALA A 148 3.03 2.16 -12.06
C ALA A 148 3.82 2.35 -10.76
N LEU A 149 3.22 2.01 -9.63
CA LEU A 149 3.91 1.85 -8.36
C LEU A 149 4.48 0.45 -8.22
N VAL A 150 5.69 0.38 -7.69
CA VAL A 150 6.40 -0.87 -7.45
C VAL A 150 6.76 -0.94 -5.98
N VAL A 151 6.41 -2.05 -5.32
CA VAL A 151 6.84 -2.37 -3.97
C VAL A 151 7.84 -3.51 -4.04
N GLY A 152 8.96 -3.40 -3.34
CA GLY A 152 9.93 -4.50 -3.30
C GLY A 152 11.03 -4.30 -2.28
N PHE A 153 12.09 -5.08 -2.45
CA PHE A 153 13.27 -5.02 -1.60
C PHE A 153 14.16 -3.86 -1.99
N ARG A 154 14.80 -3.24 -0.99
CA ARG A 154 15.88 -2.30 -1.27
C ARG A 154 17.04 -3.02 -1.96
N THR A 155 17.76 -2.29 -2.79
CA THR A 155 18.91 -2.79 -3.56
C THR A 155 20.24 -2.47 -2.88
N ASP A 156 20.27 -1.48 -2.00
CA ASP A 156 21.44 -1.02 -1.26
C ASP A 156 21.76 -1.87 -0.01
N MET A 157 20.94 -2.88 0.28
CA MET A 157 21.10 -3.75 1.44
C MET A 157 21.19 -5.22 1.02
N ASN A 158 22.03 -6.00 1.72
CA ASN A 158 22.06 -7.44 1.57
C ASN A 158 20.87 -8.10 2.28
N ILE A 159 19.70 -8.05 1.64
CA ILE A 159 18.44 -8.54 2.20
C ILE A 159 18.27 -10.03 1.89
N GLN A 160 18.07 -10.83 2.93
CA GLN A 160 17.64 -12.22 2.82
C GLN A 160 16.14 -12.29 2.47
N TYR A 161 15.81 -12.11 1.19
CA TYR A 161 14.42 -12.12 0.69
C TYR A 161 13.69 -13.47 0.86
N THR A 162 14.42 -14.54 1.16
CA THR A 162 13.87 -15.86 1.51
C THR A 162 13.43 -15.96 2.97
N HIS A 163 13.82 -14.99 3.82
CA HIS A 163 13.44 -15.00 5.23
C HIS A 163 11.92 -14.75 5.37
N PRO A 164 11.16 -15.64 6.04
CA PRO A 164 9.69 -15.53 6.11
C PRO A 164 9.18 -14.20 6.68
N GLY A 165 9.90 -13.61 7.63
CA GLY A 165 9.55 -12.30 8.20
C GLY A 165 9.64 -11.16 7.16
N VAL A 166 10.65 -11.20 6.29
CA VAL A 166 10.85 -10.18 5.25
C VAL A 166 9.77 -10.31 4.17
N GLN A 167 9.43 -11.54 3.78
CA GLN A 167 8.32 -11.80 2.86
C GLN A 167 6.97 -11.39 3.46
N HIS A 168 6.77 -11.60 4.77
CA HIS A 168 5.58 -11.15 5.47
C HIS A 168 5.46 -9.63 5.42
N SER A 169 6.53 -8.89 5.74
CA SER A 169 6.52 -7.43 5.65
C SER A 169 6.26 -6.92 4.22
N LEU A 170 6.82 -7.58 3.20
CA LEU A 170 6.55 -7.21 1.80
C LEU A 170 5.07 -7.39 1.45
N ARG A 171 4.47 -8.53 1.84
CA ARG A 171 3.05 -8.80 1.63
C ARG A 171 2.15 -7.83 2.39
N GLU A 172 2.52 -7.49 3.62
CA GLU A 172 1.77 -6.55 4.44
C GLU A 172 1.78 -5.16 3.80
N LEU A 173 2.97 -4.64 3.46
CA LEU A 173 3.11 -3.36 2.78
C LEU A 173 2.35 -3.36 1.45
N TRP A 174 2.45 -4.44 0.67
CA TRP A 174 1.70 -4.60 -0.56
C TRP A 174 0.19 -4.46 -0.37
N SER A 175 -0.36 -5.15 0.63
CA SER A 175 -1.79 -5.06 0.96
C SER A 175 -2.22 -3.63 1.31
N GLN A 176 -1.37 -2.90 2.04
CA GLN A 176 -1.63 -1.49 2.39
C GLN A 176 -1.60 -0.58 1.13
N VAL A 177 -0.64 -0.79 0.23
CA VAL A 177 -0.53 -0.01 -1.02
C VAL A 177 -1.70 -0.31 -1.96
N VAL A 178 -2.12 -1.57 -2.08
CA VAL A 178 -3.36 -1.95 -2.81
C VAL A 178 -4.58 -1.30 -2.18
N GLY A 179 -4.70 -1.37 -0.86
CA GLY A 179 -5.79 -0.73 -0.12
C GLY A 179 -5.85 0.78 -0.34
N TRP A 180 -4.71 1.46 -0.41
CA TRP A 180 -4.65 2.88 -0.78
C TRP A 180 -5.14 3.11 -2.21
N ALA A 181 -4.63 2.32 -3.17
CA ALA A 181 -4.96 2.47 -4.58
C ALA A 181 -6.47 2.32 -4.82
N GLU A 182 -7.07 1.24 -4.29
CA GLU A 182 -8.49 0.93 -4.48
C GLU A 182 -9.41 1.91 -3.75
N ASN A 183 -9.05 2.36 -2.55
CA ASN A 183 -9.94 3.18 -1.73
C ASN A 183 -9.82 4.68 -1.97
N TYR A 184 -8.71 5.13 -2.55
CA TYR A 184 -8.43 6.55 -2.78
C TYR A 184 -8.06 6.85 -4.23
N ALA A 185 -6.96 6.28 -4.74
CA ALA A 185 -6.42 6.66 -6.06
C ALA A 185 -7.43 6.42 -7.19
N TYR A 186 -7.97 5.20 -7.30
CA TYR A 186 -8.94 4.84 -8.34
C TYR A 186 -10.31 5.50 -8.15
N LYS A 187 -10.60 5.99 -6.95
CA LYS A 187 -11.84 6.73 -6.63
C LYS A 187 -11.67 8.24 -6.78
N GLY A 188 -10.53 8.72 -7.30
CA GLY A 188 -10.25 10.14 -7.50
C GLY A 188 -10.14 10.95 -6.20
N LYS A 189 -9.85 10.29 -5.06
CA LYS A 189 -9.71 10.97 -3.76
C LYS A 189 -8.29 11.49 -3.57
N THR A 190 -8.17 12.54 -2.79
CA THR A 190 -6.92 13.30 -2.59
C THR A 190 -6.07 12.85 -1.40
N ARG A 191 -6.18 11.58 -0.98
CA ARG A 191 -5.35 11.06 0.13
C ARG A 191 -3.98 10.64 -0.37
N ALA A 192 -2.92 11.27 0.13
CA ALA A 192 -1.55 10.88 -0.16
C ALA A 192 -1.22 9.48 0.40
N LEU A 193 -0.35 8.75 -0.30
CA LEU A 193 0.10 7.42 0.09
C LEU A 193 0.82 7.46 1.45
N ALA A 194 1.71 8.43 1.66
CA ALA A 194 2.43 8.62 2.92
C ALA A 194 1.47 8.75 4.11
N THR A 195 0.42 9.58 3.96
CA THR A 195 -0.60 9.75 5.00
C THR A 195 -1.35 8.45 5.28
N HIS A 196 -1.70 7.69 4.24
CA HIS A 196 -2.39 6.41 4.41
C HIS A 196 -1.52 5.39 5.17
N LEU A 197 -0.27 5.22 4.76
CA LEU A 197 0.66 4.27 5.39
C LEU A 197 0.99 4.70 6.84
N GLY A 198 1.21 5.99 7.08
CA GLY A 198 1.48 6.51 8.43
C GLY A 198 0.33 6.30 9.40
N LEU A 199 -0.92 6.45 8.95
CA LEU A 199 -2.10 6.16 9.79
C LEU A 199 -2.16 4.68 10.18
N ILE A 200 -1.91 3.77 9.25
CA ILE A 200 -1.88 2.33 9.52
C ILE A 200 -0.77 2.01 10.53
N GLN A 201 0.42 2.59 10.37
CA GLN A 201 1.53 2.38 11.30
C GLN A 201 1.18 2.84 12.72
N VAL A 202 0.54 4.01 12.87
CA VAL A 202 0.09 4.52 14.19
C VAL A 202 -0.96 3.61 14.80
N GLU A 203 -1.93 3.12 14.01
CA GLU A 203 -2.95 2.18 14.48
C GLU A 203 -2.33 0.86 14.96
N GLN A 204 -1.36 0.33 14.21
CA GLN A 204 -0.64 -0.90 14.57
C GLN A 204 0.17 -0.73 15.87
N LEU A 205 0.87 0.38 16.02
CA LEU A 205 1.60 0.71 17.25
C LEU A 205 0.65 0.85 18.44
N ASN A 206 -0.46 1.57 18.25
CA ASN A 206 -1.45 1.75 19.30
C ASN A 206 -2.08 0.42 19.74
N LYS A 207 -2.38 -0.47 18.78
CA LYS A 207 -2.85 -1.82 19.07
C LYS A 207 -1.80 -2.63 19.83
N SER A 208 -0.54 -2.61 19.38
CA SER A 208 0.56 -3.31 20.05
C SER A 208 0.78 -2.82 21.48
N LEU A 209 0.71 -1.50 21.71
CA LEU A 209 0.79 -0.92 23.04
C LEU A 209 -0.41 -1.31 23.90
N SER A 210 -1.61 -1.27 23.33
CA SER A 210 -2.83 -1.69 24.02
C SER A 210 -2.78 -3.17 24.42
N ASP A 211 -2.26 -4.05 23.57
CA ASP A 211 -2.09 -5.47 23.86
C ASP A 211 -1.03 -5.71 24.93
N ARG A 212 0.05 -4.92 24.96
CA ARG A 212 1.07 -4.99 26.02
C ARG A 212 0.59 -4.43 27.36
N LEU A 213 -0.24 -3.39 27.34
CA LEU A 213 -0.81 -2.78 28.54
C LEU A 213 -2.04 -3.55 29.06
N ARG A 214 -2.72 -4.30 28.20
CA ARG A 214 -3.61 -5.40 28.59
C ARG A 214 -2.75 -6.54 29.16
N LEU A 215 -2.28 -6.35 30.39
CA LEU A 215 -1.87 -7.47 31.22
C LEU A 215 -3.01 -8.51 31.18
N PRO A 216 -2.71 -9.81 31.04
CA PRO A 216 -3.68 -10.83 31.37
C PRO A 216 -4.01 -10.65 32.84
N MET A 217 -5.10 -9.94 33.12
CA MET A 217 -5.85 -10.09 34.37
C MET A 217 -6.52 -11.46 34.28
N GLU A 218 -5.71 -12.52 34.26
CA GLU A 218 -6.18 -13.87 34.53
C GLU A 218 -6.66 -13.87 35.99
N GLY A 219 -7.98 -13.76 36.15
CA GLY A 219 -8.69 -14.23 37.33
C GLY A 219 -8.78 -13.30 38.55
N GLY A 220 -8.14 -12.13 38.57
CA GLY A 220 -8.33 -11.14 39.63
C GLY A 220 -9.12 -9.95 39.13
N SER A 221 -10.31 -9.68 39.66
CA SER A 221 -11.03 -8.43 39.37
C SER A 221 -10.13 -7.24 39.74
N PHE A 222 -10.06 -6.20 38.90
CA PHE A 222 -9.35 -4.94 39.21
C PHE A 222 -9.77 -4.40 40.60
N GLU A 223 -11.04 -4.61 40.95
CA GLU A 223 -11.61 -4.31 42.26
C GLU A 223 -10.90 -5.05 43.40
N GLN A 224 -10.54 -6.33 43.22
CA GLN A 224 -9.85 -7.14 44.24
C GLN A 224 -8.39 -6.72 44.41
N ALA A 225 -7.68 -6.44 43.32
CA ALA A 225 -6.30 -5.95 43.40
C ALA A 225 -6.24 -4.56 44.06
N TYR A 226 -7.23 -3.71 43.75
CA TYR A 226 -7.38 -2.41 44.39
C TYR A 226 -7.73 -2.54 45.87
N GLN A 227 -8.70 -3.38 46.23
CA GLN A 227 -9.09 -3.63 47.63
C GLN A 227 -7.94 -4.25 48.45
N ALA A 228 -7.19 -5.21 47.89
CA ALA A 228 -6.02 -5.79 48.55
C ALA A 228 -4.93 -4.73 48.83
N THR A 229 -4.71 -3.81 47.89
CA THR A 229 -3.77 -2.70 48.06
C THR A 229 -4.22 -1.75 49.17
N GLN A 230 -5.52 -1.46 49.26
CA GLN A 230 -6.08 -0.60 50.31
C GLN A 230 -6.01 -1.29 51.69
N GLN A 231 -6.31 -2.59 51.78
CA GLN A 231 -6.20 -3.37 53.02
C GLN A 231 -4.76 -3.44 53.52
N GLY A 232 -3.78 -3.66 52.63
CA GLY A 232 -2.36 -3.65 53.01
C GLY A 232 -1.90 -2.30 53.59
N ARG A 233 -2.41 -1.18 53.04
CA ARG A 233 -2.12 0.16 53.58
C ARG A 233 -2.75 0.40 54.95
N GLN A 234 -3.95 -0.14 55.19
CA GLN A 234 -4.62 -0.04 56.50
C GLN A 234 -3.94 -0.91 57.56
N ALA A 235 -3.58 -2.15 57.24
CA ALA A 235 -2.85 -3.03 58.16
C ALA A 235 -1.49 -2.45 58.57
N LYS A 236 -0.77 -1.82 57.62
CA LYS A 236 0.49 -1.15 57.93
C LYS A 236 0.30 0.06 58.87
N ARG A 237 -0.81 0.80 58.74
CA ARG A 237 -1.15 1.90 59.66
C ARG A 237 -1.51 1.43 61.06
N GLN A 238 -2.20 0.31 61.19
CA GLN A 238 -2.54 -0.28 62.50
C GLN A 238 -1.29 -0.80 63.22
N ASN A 239 -0.38 -1.48 62.50
CA ASN A 239 0.88 -1.95 63.08
C ASN A 239 1.81 -0.80 63.52
N LEU A 240 1.81 0.35 62.83
CA LEU A 240 2.54 1.54 63.31
C LEU A 240 1.91 2.10 64.60
N SER A 241 0.57 2.15 64.69
CA SER A 241 -0.14 2.63 65.88
C SER A 241 0.07 1.75 67.11
N GLU A 242 0.18 0.43 66.94
CA GLU A 242 0.41 -0.52 68.04
C GLU A 242 1.85 -0.47 68.57
N ASN A 243 2.83 -0.25 67.68
CA ASN A 243 4.23 -0.05 68.09
C ASN A 243 4.45 1.26 68.86
N ASP A 244 3.72 2.33 68.50
CA ASP A 244 3.77 3.60 69.23
C ASP A 244 3.15 3.49 70.63
N THR A 245 2.05 2.72 70.78
CA THR A 245 1.43 2.50 72.09
C THR A 245 2.21 1.54 72.99
N ALA A 246 2.94 0.58 72.42
CA ALA A 246 3.86 -0.29 73.17
C ALA A 246 5.09 0.49 73.69
N SER A 247 5.57 1.47 72.94
CA SER A 247 6.70 2.32 73.35
C SER A 247 6.33 3.27 74.49
N ILE A 248 5.12 3.84 74.48
CA ILE A 248 4.62 4.72 75.55
C ILE A 248 4.41 3.96 76.87
N LYS A 249 4.01 2.67 76.82
CA LYS A 249 3.83 1.86 78.03
C LYS A 249 5.15 1.44 78.69
N ARG A 250 6.24 1.30 77.93
CA ARG A 250 7.56 0.96 78.50
C ARG A 250 8.21 2.13 79.24
N GLN A 251 8.01 3.36 78.78
CA GLN A 251 8.52 4.56 79.46
C GLN A 251 7.84 4.87 80.81
N ARG A 252 6.67 4.29 81.11
CA ARG A 252 5.92 4.58 82.34
C ARG A 252 6.17 3.58 83.49
N VAL A 253 7.04 2.58 83.27
CA VAL A 253 7.40 1.58 84.30
C VAL A 253 8.81 1.86 84.86
N GLU A 254 9.53 2.86 84.33
CA GLU A 254 10.89 3.24 84.75
C GLU A 254 10.96 4.59 85.50
N GLU A 255 9.83 5.12 85.96
CA GLU A 255 9.76 6.22 86.95
C GLU A 255 9.11 5.74 88.26
#